data_AF-A0A8H5PUR4-F1
#
_entry.id   AF-A0A8H5PUR4-F1
#
_cell.length_a   1.000
_cell.length_b   1.000
_cell.length_c   1.000
_cell.angle_alpha   90.00
_cell.angle_beta   90.00
_cell.angle_gamma   90.00
#
_symmetry.space_group_name_H-M   'P 1'
#
loop_
_entity.id
_entity.type
_entity.pdbx_description
1 polymer ?
#
loop_
_entity_poly.entity_id
_entity_poly.type
_entity_poly.pdbx_seq_one_letter_code
_entity_poly.pdbx_strand_id
1 'polypeptide(L)'
;MTPTTSNISWPTTTASLCELLNINTDVKKCHALTKKNARCLNPISKANSALITCLLEKVITRGSFSAAQATLQEVSYLIMCQHTHQEKGPARLAEWETVFKSLKVVLIKNEDKEDNLKPEKETDNMSPTTAVISSQPKIQFKSNTPITTPTPRRRPQSSPSTPTKPSPKLLQPKLLSPKSPKASHEFEDFSRPRSTLETNKAMKKLLLSSLKEQETKNGGNIYLYTYPESYHDAHPYIKIGFSQNVRKRMQDWKYRCGYDAKVLGEFPAEHYVKVERIVHAQLWNQRKREKACPACNVRHHEWFKVDAMTASKIIALWTGWMRREPYDEEGNILDKWRVRVEGLDMADPDCWDLLVKGLFDDDVEESELSEGDSFAWSSDEQSEISEEDTFRGYDTDKPEITFTDDESDDEAYVEDHER
;
A
#
# COMPACT_ATOMS: atom_id res chain seq x y z
N MET A 1 -3.35 -38.87 27.66
CA MET A 1 -4.41 -38.04 27.03
C MET A 1 -3.78 -37.36 25.82
N THR A 2 -4.01 -37.92 24.65
CA THR A 2 -3.54 -37.44 23.34
C THR A 2 -4.40 -36.24 22.92
N PRO A 3 -3.83 -35.12 22.45
CA PRO A 3 -4.63 -34.02 21.94
C PRO A 3 -5.22 -34.42 20.59
N THR A 4 -6.53 -34.30 20.50
CA THR A 4 -7.35 -34.57 19.33
C THR A 4 -6.87 -33.71 18.15
N THR A 5 -6.53 -34.35 17.03
CA THR A 5 -6.23 -33.69 15.76
C THR A 5 -7.52 -33.13 15.17
N SER A 6 -7.87 -31.92 15.60
CA SER A 6 -8.92 -31.10 15.00
C SER A 6 -8.39 -30.53 13.68
N ASN A 7 -9.18 -30.62 12.60
CA ASN A 7 -8.91 -30.00 11.31
C ASN A 7 -8.42 -28.55 11.49
N ILE A 8 -7.17 -28.26 11.11
CA ILE A 8 -6.52 -27.01 11.48
C ILE A 8 -6.76 -25.95 10.40
N SER A 9 -7.93 -25.32 10.46
CA SER A 9 -8.20 -24.03 9.82
C SER A 9 -7.55 -22.89 10.62
N TRP A 10 -7.44 -21.70 10.03
CA TRP A 10 -7.05 -20.49 10.76
C TRP A 10 -7.87 -20.36 12.05
N PRO A 11 -7.25 -20.05 13.21
CA PRO A 11 -7.96 -19.98 14.48
C PRO A 11 -9.04 -18.90 14.45
N THR A 12 -10.27 -19.28 14.79
CA THR A 12 -11.45 -18.39 14.81
C THR A 12 -11.71 -17.78 16.18
N THR A 13 -11.02 -18.26 17.23
CA THR A 13 -11.17 -17.78 18.60
C THR A 13 -9.82 -17.48 19.26
N THR A 14 -9.80 -16.52 20.18
CA THR A 14 -8.58 -16.13 20.93
C THR A 14 -8.02 -17.30 21.73
N ALA A 15 -8.88 -18.18 22.25
CA ALA A 15 -8.47 -19.40 22.94
C ALA A 15 -7.70 -20.36 22.01
N SER A 16 -8.25 -20.64 20.81
CA SER A 16 -7.60 -21.50 19.82
C SER A 16 -6.27 -20.93 19.32
N LEU A 17 -6.18 -19.60 19.13
CA LEU A 17 -4.95 -18.92 18.74
C LEU A 17 -3.90 -18.98 19.87
N CYS A 18 -4.30 -18.76 21.11
CA CYS A 18 -3.40 -18.87 22.27
C CYS A 18 -2.86 -20.30 22.44
N GLU A 19 -3.70 -21.31 22.26
CA GLU A 19 -3.28 -22.72 22.29
C GLU A 19 -2.26 -23.01 21.19
N LEU A 20 -2.55 -22.61 19.95
CA LEU A 20 -1.67 -22.78 18.81
C LEU A 20 -0.30 -22.10 19.00
N LEU A 21 -0.29 -20.90 19.57
CA LEU A 21 0.94 -20.11 19.79
C LEU A 21 1.63 -20.38 21.13
N ASN A 22 1.08 -21.29 21.93
CA ASN A 22 1.53 -21.59 23.29
C ASN A 22 1.65 -20.33 24.17
N ILE A 23 0.61 -19.48 24.09
CA ILE A 23 0.40 -18.29 24.90
C ILE A 23 -0.61 -18.62 26.01
N ASN A 24 -0.36 -18.14 27.22
CA ASN A 24 -1.27 -18.36 28.34
C ASN A 24 -2.46 -17.40 28.15
N THR A 25 -3.67 -17.89 28.31
CA THR A 25 -4.90 -17.08 28.11
C THR A 25 -4.95 -15.82 28.99
N ASP A 26 -4.30 -15.83 30.15
CA ASP A 26 -4.28 -14.68 31.06
C ASP A 26 -3.06 -13.75 30.88
N VAL A 27 -2.07 -14.14 30.08
CA VAL A 27 -0.85 -13.38 29.72
C VAL A 27 -0.25 -12.58 30.89
N LYS A 28 -0.24 -13.14 32.10
CA LYS A 28 0.21 -12.43 33.31
C LYS A 28 1.72 -12.51 33.54
N LYS A 29 2.40 -13.45 32.89
CA LYS A 29 3.81 -13.77 33.11
C LYS A 29 4.56 -13.83 31.78
N CYS A 30 5.84 -13.51 31.83
CA CYS A 30 6.72 -13.57 30.68
C CYS A 30 6.80 -14.97 30.07
N HIS A 31 6.72 -15.03 28.74
CA HIS A 31 6.75 -16.27 27.96
C HIS A 31 8.15 -16.77 27.59
N ALA A 32 9.21 -16.06 27.99
CA ALA A 32 10.57 -16.47 27.72
C ALA A 32 11.01 -17.65 28.58
N LEU A 33 11.86 -18.50 28.00
CA LEU A 33 12.60 -19.53 28.72
C LEU A 33 13.86 -18.91 29.33
N THR A 34 14.08 -19.19 30.62
CA THR A 34 15.30 -18.84 31.34
C THR A 34 16.46 -19.77 30.96
N LYS A 35 17.68 -19.46 31.40
CA LYS A 35 18.87 -20.33 31.17
C LYS A 35 18.70 -21.76 31.70
N LYS A 36 17.74 -21.99 32.61
CA LYS A 36 17.40 -23.32 33.17
C LYS A 36 16.25 -24.00 32.45
N ASN A 37 15.88 -23.52 31.25
CA ASN A 37 14.74 -23.99 30.45
C ASN A 37 13.38 -23.88 31.16
N ALA A 38 13.27 -23.07 32.22
CA ALA A 38 12.02 -22.80 32.93
C ALA A 38 11.40 -21.48 32.46
N ARG A 39 10.07 -21.36 32.45
CA ARG A 39 9.38 -20.11 32.11
C ARG A 39 9.75 -18.99 33.08
N CYS A 40 9.96 -17.80 32.53
CA CYS A 40 10.21 -16.60 33.32
C CYS A 40 9.00 -16.24 34.19
N LEU A 41 9.25 -15.89 35.45
CA LEU A 41 8.20 -15.52 36.41
C LEU A 41 7.92 -14.02 36.47
N ASN A 42 8.64 -13.21 35.68
CA ASN A 42 8.44 -11.76 35.66
C ASN A 42 7.03 -11.43 35.18
N PRO A 43 6.31 -10.54 35.87
CA PRO A 43 4.96 -10.17 35.50
C PRO A 43 4.95 -9.33 34.22
N ILE A 44 3.88 -9.48 33.43
CA ILE A 44 3.53 -8.57 32.34
C ILE A 44 2.57 -7.53 32.92
N SER A 45 2.73 -6.26 32.54
CA SER A 45 1.87 -5.18 33.04
C SER A 45 0.41 -5.44 32.64
N LYS A 46 -0.54 -5.00 33.48
CA LYS A 46 -1.98 -5.11 33.17
C LYS A 46 -2.33 -4.43 31.84
N ALA A 47 -1.67 -3.31 31.53
CA ALA A 47 -1.82 -2.61 30.27
C ALA A 47 -1.35 -3.44 29.07
N ASN A 48 -0.19 -4.09 29.17
CA ASN A 48 0.31 -4.96 28.10
C ASN A 48 -0.55 -6.21 27.97
N SER A 49 -1.02 -6.81 29.07
CA SER A 49 -1.94 -7.94 29.04
C SER A 49 -3.22 -7.61 28.27
N ALA A 50 -3.85 -6.45 28.55
CA ALA A 50 -5.02 -5.99 27.81
C ALA A 50 -4.74 -5.70 26.33
N LEU A 51 -3.58 -5.08 26.03
CA LEU A 51 -3.14 -4.82 24.66
C LEU A 51 -2.91 -6.13 23.89
N ILE A 52 -2.29 -7.13 24.51
CA ILE A 52 -2.07 -8.45 23.90
C ILE A 52 -3.39 -9.11 23.55
N THR A 53 -4.39 -9.08 24.44
CA THR A 53 -5.73 -9.60 24.14
C THR A 53 -6.34 -8.93 22.90
N CYS A 54 -6.30 -7.60 22.83
CA CYS A 54 -6.81 -6.84 21.67
C CYS A 54 -6.04 -7.17 20.38
N LEU A 55 -4.71 -7.31 20.47
CA LEU A 55 -3.88 -7.67 19.32
C LEU A 55 -4.17 -9.10 18.85
N LEU A 56 -4.41 -10.05 19.75
CA LEU A 56 -4.77 -11.43 19.38
C LEU A 56 -6.13 -11.50 18.67
N GLU A 57 -7.12 -10.71 19.10
CA GLU A 57 -8.38 -10.56 18.36
C GLU A 57 -8.14 -9.99 16.96
N LYS A 58 -7.25 -8.99 16.85
CA LYS A 58 -6.85 -8.43 15.57
C LYS A 58 -6.14 -9.46 14.68
N VAL A 59 -5.33 -10.36 15.23
CA VAL A 59 -4.72 -11.48 14.48
C VAL A 59 -5.80 -12.38 13.89
N ILE A 60 -6.82 -12.74 14.67
CA ILE A 60 -7.93 -13.59 14.18
C ILE A 60 -8.63 -12.93 13.00
N THR A 61 -8.98 -11.64 13.12
CA THR A 61 -9.67 -10.90 12.06
C THR A 61 -8.88 -10.79 10.76
N ARG A 62 -7.55 -10.93 10.81
CA ARG A 62 -6.67 -10.83 9.64
C ARG A 62 -6.60 -12.12 8.82
N GLY A 63 -7.06 -13.26 9.35
CA GLY A 63 -7.28 -14.49 8.55
C GLY A 63 -6.04 -15.25 8.06
N SER A 64 -4.84 -14.66 8.07
CA SER A 64 -3.61 -15.30 7.58
C SER A 64 -2.36 -14.85 8.34
N PHE A 65 -1.30 -15.68 8.34
CA PHE A 65 -0.04 -15.34 9.01
C PHE A 65 0.61 -14.13 8.35
N SER A 66 0.60 -14.06 7.02
CA SER A 66 1.12 -12.94 6.24
C SER A 66 0.42 -11.64 6.60
N ALA A 67 -0.92 -11.63 6.64
CA ALA A 67 -1.69 -10.45 7.02
C ALA A 67 -1.45 -10.08 8.50
N ALA A 68 -1.32 -11.06 9.39
CA ALA A 68 -1.16 -10.86 10.83
C ALA A 68 0.29 -10.63 11.29
N GLN A 69 1.30 -10.78 10.43
CA GLN A 69 2.72 -10.83 10.81
C GLN A 69 3.17 -9.65 11.67
N ALA A 70 2.83 -8.42 11.30
CA ALA A 70 3.20 -7.24 12.07
C ALA A 70 2.54 -7.20 13.46
N THR A 71 1.30 -7.67 13.57
CA THR A 71 0.60 -7.77 14.87
C THR A 71 1.14 -8.91 15.71
N LEU A 72 1.48 -10.06 15.09
CA LEU A 72 2.17 -11.15 15.76
C LEU A 72 3.56 -10.73 16.23
N GLN A 73 4.29 -9.93 15.47
CA GLN A 73 5.56 -9.36 15.89
C GLN A 73 5.38 -8.48 17.13
N GLU A 74 4.37 -7.62 17.16
CA GLU A 74 4.07 -6.79 18.34
C GLU A 74 3.71 -7.65 19.56
N VAL A 75 2.87 -8.68 19.38
CA VAL A 75 2.54 -9.64 20.43
C VAL A 75 3.79 -10.37 20.91
N SER A 76 4.72 -10.77 20.03
CA SER A 76 5.93 -11.51 20.41
C SER A 76 6.86 -10.71 21.30
N TYR A 77 6.88 -9.38 21.18
CA TYR A 77 7.58 -8.50 22.12
C TYR A 77 6.81 -8.31 23.43
N LEU A 78 5.49 -8.13 23.37
CA LEU A 78 4.67 -7.79 24.53
C LEU A 78 4.49 -8.96 25.50
N ILE A 79 4.57 -10.21 25.03
CA ILE A 79 4.57 -11.41 25.89
C ILE A 79 5.90 -11.60 26.65
N MET A 80 6.90 -10.74 26.42
CA MET A 80 8.21 -10.80 27.06
C MET A 80 8.39 -9.66 28.06
N CYS A 81 9.13 -9.91 29.15
CA CYS A 81 9.43 -8.85 30.12
C CYS A 81 10.44 -7.84 29.52
N GLN A 82 10.14 -6.56 29.69
CA GLN A 82 10.84 -5.43 29.07
C GLN A 82 12.35 -5.41 29.36
N HIS A 83 12.76 -5.77 30.57
CA HIS A 83 14.14 -5.58 31.02
C HIS A 83 15.12 -6.70 30.65
N THR A 84 14.63 -7.85 30.18
CA THR A 84 15.49 -9.06 30.11
C THR A 84 15.24 -9.95 28.90
N HIS A 85 14.04 -9.94 28.32
CA HIS A 85 13.66 -10.96 27.34
C HIS A 85 12.98 -10.45 26.07
N GLN A 86 12.83 -9.13 25.90
CA GLN A 86 12.26 -8.58 24.66
C GLN A 86 13.07 -8.95 23.40
N GLU A 87 14.39 -9.09 23.53
CA GLU A 87 15.27 -9.57 22.44
C GLU A 87 14.92 -10.97 21.92
N LYS A 88 14.15 -11.77 22.67
CA LYS A 88 13.68 -13.09 22.25
C LYS A 88 12.40 -13.03 21.40
N GLY A 89 11.81 -11.85 21.22
CA GLY A 89 10.60 -11.65 20.41
C GLY A 89 10.74 -12.13 18.95
N PRO A 90 11.82 -11.80 18.22
CA PRO A 90 12.03 -12.28 16.86
C PRO A 90 12.13 -13.81 16.75
N ALA A 91 12.86 -14.46 17.65
CA ALA A 91 12.95 -15.92 17.68
C ALA A 91 11.57 -16.56 17.91
N ARG A 92 10.77 -15.97 18.80
CA ARG A 92 9.41 -16.43 19.06
C ARG A 92 8.47 -16.24 17.87
N LEU A 93 8.63 -15.17 17.10
CA LEU A 93 7.88 -14.95 15.86
C LEU A 93 8.23 -16.00 14.80
N ALA A 94 9.51 -16.34 14.66
CA ALA A 94 9.96 -17.39 13.74
C ALA A 94 9.40 -18.78 14.13
N GLU A 95 9.33 -19.09 15.43
CA GLU A 95 8.63 -20.29 15.92
C GLU A 95 7.15 -20.30 15.53
N TRP A 96 6.46 -19.16 15.59
CA TRP A 96 5.06 -19.09 15.16
C TRP A 96 4.92 -19.25 13.65
N GLU A 97 5.83 -18.66 12.87
CA GLU A 97 5.85 -18.84 11.43
C GLU A 97 5.97 -20.31 11.02
N THR A 98 6.82 -21.11 11.70
CA THR A 98 6.93 -22.55 11.42
C THR A 98 5.67 -23.32 11.79
N VAL A 99 5.01 -22.96 12.90
CA VAL A 99 3.71 -23.51 13.28
C VAL A 99 2.67 -23.25 12.18
N PHE A 100 2.55 -22.00 11.71
CA PHE A 100 1.59 -21.65 10.64
C PHE A 100 1.95 -22.21 9.27
N LYS A 101 3.24 -22.31 8.91
CA LYS A 101 3.69 -22.99 7.67
C LYS A 101 3.35 -24.48 7.70
N SER A 102 3.46 -25.11 8.86
CA SER A 102 3.06 -26.51 9.04
C SER A 102 1.56 -26.71 8.80
N LEU A 103 0.72 -25.70 9.07
CA LEU A 103 -0.71 -25.75 8.75
C LEU A 103 -0.97 -25.74 7.24
N LYS A 104 -0.24 -24.90 6.49
CA LYS A 104 -0.32 -24.88 5.02
C LYS A 104 0.07 -26.23 4.41
N VAL A 105 1.11 -26.87 4.94
CA VAL A 105 1.60 -28.17 4.44
C VAL A 105 0.63 -29.32 4.75
N VAL A 106 -0.08 -29.28 5.89
CA VAL A 106 -1.09 -30.30 6.22
C VAL A 106 -2.34 -30.16 5.35
N LEU A 107 -2.75 -28.93 4.99
CA LEU A 107 -3.85 -28.70 4.06
C LEU A 107 -3.56 -29.31 2.68
N ILE A 108 -2.37 -29.03 2.14
CA ILE A 108 -1.93 -29.57 0.83
C ILE A 108 -1.85 -31.11 0.88
N LYS A 109 -1.28 -31.69 1.94
CA LYS A 109 -1.18 -33.15 2.09
C LYS A 109 -2.51 -33.88 2.34
N ASN A 110 -3.54 -33.17 2.78
CA ASN A 110 -4.88 -33.74 2.94
C ASN A 110 -5.66 -33.73 1.62
N GLU A 111 -5.35 -32.81 0.71
CA GLU A 111 -5.86 -32.80 -0.67
C GLU A 111 -5.18 -33.90 -1.52
N ASP A 112 -3.91 -34.20 -1.25
CA ASP A 112 -3.14 -35.25 -1.97
C ASP A 112 -3.34 -36.68 -1.45
N LYS A 113 -4.23 -36.91 -0.47
CA LYS A 113 -4.38 -38.21 0.23
C LYS A 113 -5.59 -39.03 -0.17
N GLU A 114 -6.32 -38.63 -1.20
CA GLU A 114 -7.34 -39.45 -1.84
C GLU A 114 -6.82 -40.06 -3.16
N ASP A 115 -5.61 -40.63 -3.17
CA ASP A 115 -5.33 -41.81 -3.99
C ASP A 115 -4.10 -42.62 -3.52
N ASN A 116 -4.08 -43.88 -3.94
CA ASN A 116 -3.44 -45.06 -3.35
C ASN A 116 -1.90 -45.14 -3.15
N LEU A 117 -1.56 -45.88 -2.07
CA LEU A 117 -0.53 -46.94 -1.90
C LEU A 117 1.00 -46.66 -2.07
N LYS A 118 1.71 -46.86 -0.95
CA LYS A 118 3.16 -47.17 -0.76
C LYS A 118 3.53 -48.59 -1.29
N PRO A 119 4.82 -49.08 -1.33
CA PRO A 119 5.98 -48.67 -0.50
C PRO A 119 7.44 -48.67 -1.08
N GLU A 120 8.33 -48.01 -0.30
CA GLU A 120 9.76 -48.33 0.04
C GLU A 120 10.92 -48.03 -0.96
N LYS A 121 12.17 -47.64 -0.60
CA LYS A 121 12.92 -47.39 0.68
C LYS A 121 14.31 -46.76 0.40
N GLU A 122 14.86 -46.06 1.42
CA GLU A 122 16.29 -45.95 1.85
C GLU A 122 17.31 -45.16 0.96
N THR A 123 18.30 -44.37 1.45
CA THR A 123 18.79 -43.90 2.78
C THR A 123 19.94 -42.86 2.59
N ASP A 124 20.24 -42.12 3.68
CA ASP A 124 21.58 -41.63 4.12
C ASP A 124 22.28 -40.44 3.39
N ASN A 125 23.07 -39.55 4.01
CA ASN A 125 23.27 -39.03 5.37
C ASN A 125 24.37 -37.91 5.30
N MET A 126 24.53 -37.12 6.38
CA MET A 126 25.72 -36.35 6.83
C MET A 126 26.06 -34.92 6.31
N SER A 127 26.02 -33.98 7.26
CA SER A 127 26.97 -32.84 7.41
C SER A 127 28.23 -33.28 8.18
N PRO A 128 29.32 -32.47 8.23
CA PRO A 128 29.52 -31.60 9.40
C PRO A 128 30.27 -30.25 9.19
N THR A 129 29.90 -29.28 10.02
CA THR A 129 30.67 -28.27 10.80
C THR A 129 32.12 -27.91 10.44
N THR A 130 32.44 -26.59 10.31
CA THR A 130 33.50 -25.89 11.11
C THR A 130 33.49 -24.35 10.94
N ALA A 131 34.27 -23.67 11.77
CA ALA A 131 34.06 -22.35 12.36
C ALA A 131 34.97 -21.21 11.83
N VAL A 132 34.49 -19.96 12.03
CA VAL A 132 35.20 -18.73 12.47
C VAL A 132 36.56 -18.37 11.82
N ILE A 133 36.65 -17.15 11.24
CA ILE A 133 37.68 -16.14 11.55
C ILE A 133 37.25 -14.74 11.10
N SER A 134 37.59 -13.80 11.97
CA SER A 134 37.44 -12.34 12.00
C SER A 134 38.30 -11.60 10.95
N SER A 135 37.83 -10.47 10.44
CA SER A 135 38.66 -9.30 10.05
C SER A 135 37.78 -8.05 9.84
N GLN A 136 37.87 -7.08 10.75
CA GLN A 136 37.51 -5.68 10.48
C GLN A 136 38.70 -4.97 9.82
N PRO A 137 38.45 -3.85 9.12
CA PRO A 137 39.24 -2.67 9.42
C PRO A 137 38.40 -1.45 9.80
N LYS A 138 38.99 -0.71 10.72
CA LYS A 138 38.57 0.51 11.39
C LYS A 138 39.28 1.66 10.67
N ILE A 139 38.56 2.67 10.17
CA ILE A 139 39.14 3.97 9.83
C ILE A 139 38.44 5.03 10.69
N GLN A 140 39.22 5.64 11.58
CA GLN A 140 38.82 6.78 12.41
C GLN A 140 39.08 8.10 11.68
N PHE A 141 38.11 9.00 11.84
CA PHE A 141 38.19 10.44 12.09
C PHE A 141 39.32 11.26 11.45
N LYS A 142 38.91 12.35 10.78
CA LYS A 142 39.36 13.70 11.14
C LYS A 142 38.34 14.75 10.70
N SER A 143 37.85 15.45 11.72
CA SER A 143 37.22 16.77 11.67
C SER A 143 38.12 17.79 10.95
N ASN A 144 37.51 18.80 10.33
CA ASN A 144 37.89 20.22 10.51
C ASN A 144 36.87 21.14 9.83
N THR A 145 36.13 21.89 10.65
CA THR A 145 35.57 23.20 10.31
C THR A 145 36.73 24.20 10.21
N PRO A 146 36.60 25.29 9.43
CA PRO A 146 36.58 26.57 10.12
C PRO A 146 35.56 27.58 9.56
N ILE A 147 35.05 28.35 10.52
CA ILE A 147 34.27 29.58 10.38
C ILE A 147 35.15 30.69 9.81
N THR A 148 34.62 31.52 8.91
CA THR A 148 35.01 32.95 8.85
C THR A 148 33.89 33.83 8.26
N THR A 149 33.34 34.70 9.10
CA THR A 149 32.67 35.97 8.74
C THR A 149 33.52 37.07 9.37
N PRO A 150 33.73 38.24 8.72
CA PRO A 150 33.12 39.47 9.27
C PRO A 150 32.78 40.59 8.24
N THR A 151 31.54 41.12 8.33
CA THR A 151 31.09 42.54 8.46
C THR A 151 31.66 43.69 7.58
N PRO A 152 31.19 44.96 7.66
CA PRO A 152 29.85 45.58 7.45
C PRO A 152 29.87 46.80 6.47
N ARG A 153 28.71 47.30 5.99
CA ARG A 153 28.55 48.77 5.76
C ARG A 153 27.11 49.28 5.72
N ARG A 154 26.97 50.53 6.20
CA ARG A 154 25.79 51.29 6.61
C ARG A 154 25.03 52.03 5.49
N ARG A 155 23.72 52.19 5.75
CA ARG A 155 22.70 53.26 5.48
C ARG A 155 23.18 54.69 5.12
N PRO A 156 22.34 55.59 4.54
CA PRO A 156 21.16 56.24 5.22
C PRO A 156 19.88 56.42 4.33
N GLN A 157 18.66 56.18 4.83
CA GLN A 157 17.62 57.13 5.32
C GLN A 157 17.00 58.13 4.33
N SER A 158 15.66 58.11 4.22
CA SER A 158 14.79 59.28 4.49
C SER A 158 13.29 58.91 4.54
N SER A 159 12.60 59.48 5.52
CA SER A 159 11.14 59.74 5.62
C SER A 159 11.01 61.26 5.85
N PRO A 160 9.87 61.91 5.57
CA PRO A 160 8.85 62.15 6.62
C PRO A 160 7.41 62.18 6.02
N SER A 161 6.25 62.23 6.69
CA SER A 161 5.82 62.93 7.90
C SER A 161 4.47 62.38 8.41
N THR A 162 4.27 62.34 9.73
CA THR A 162 2.98 62.34 10.47
C THR A 162 2.55 63.80 10.76
N PRO A 163 1.28 64.15 11.08
CA PRO A 163 0.58 63.82 12.36
C PRO A 163 -0.95 63.55 12.17
N THR A 164 -1.73 62.96 13.08
CA THR A 164 -2.03 63.38 14.46
C THR A 164 -2.90 62.29 15.13
N LYS A 165 -2.66 62.02 16.42
CA LYS A 165 -3.43 61.14 17.31
C LYS A 165 -4.45 61.98 18.10
N PRO A 166 -5.62 61.44 18.46
CA PRO A 166 -5.97 61.44 19.89
C PRO A 166 -6.42 60.07 20.41
N SER A 167 -6.19 59.90 21.71
CA SER A 167 -6.28 58.70 22.55
C SER A 167 -7.69 58.09 22.72
N PRO A 168 -7.80 56.85 23.27
CA PRO A 168 -8.91 55.94 23.04
C PRO A 168 -10.06 56.10 24.06
N LYS A 169 -11.29 55.94 23.58
CA LYS A 169 -12.48 55.75 24.44
C LYS A 169 -12.57 54.29 24.86
N LEU A 170 -12.52 54.07 26.17
CA LEU A 170 -12.97 52.84 26.84
C LEU A 170 -14.44 52.57 26.49
N LEU A 171 -14.70 51.48 25.77
CA LEU A 171 -16.01 50.87 25.67
C LEU A 171 -15.90 49.37 25.99
N GLN A 172 -16.90 48.91 26.71
CA GLN A 172 -16.94 47.76 27.61
C GLN A 172 -16.76 46.39 26.91
N PRO A 173 -16.41 45.33 27.66
CA PRO A 173 -16.32 43.98 27.12
C PRO A 173 -17.70 43.52 26.62
N LYS A 174 -17.81 43.36 25.30
CA LYS A 174 -18.94 42.71 24.65
C LYS A 174 -18.96 41.25 25.13
N LEU A 175 -20.00 40.87 25.88
CA LEU A 175 -20.27 39.48 26.23
C LEU A 175 -20.11 38.63 24.96
N LEU A 176 -19.25 37.63 25.04
CA LEU A 176 -19.13 36.60 24.02
C LEU A 176 -20.49 35.93 23.85
N SER A 177 -21.16 36.25 22.75
CA SER A 177 -22.28 35.45 22.26
C SER A 177 -21.82 34.00 22.15
N PRO A 178 -22.67 33.01 22.47
CA PRO A 178 -22.35 31.61 22.25
C PRO A 178 -21.89 31.44 20.80
N LYS A 179 -20.68 30.89 20.62
CA LYS A 179 -20.17 30.53 19.31
C LYS A 179 -21.24 29.66 18.65
N SER A 180 -21.77 30.10 17.52
CA SER A 180 -22.51 29.22 16.61
C SER A 180 -21.72 27.92 16.46
N PRO A 181 -22.36 26.74 16.45
CA PRO A 181 -21.65 25.50 16.17
C PRO A 181 -20.85 25.69 14.90
N LYS A 182 -19.53 25.52 14.94
CA LYS A 182 -18.73 25.45 13.72
C LYS A 182 -19.35 24.33 12.90
N ALA A 183 -19.89 24.64 11.73
CA ALA A 183 -20.47 23.63 10.86
C ALA A 183 -19.41 22.55 10.61
N SER A 184 -19.65 21.36 11.15
CA SER A 184 -18.73 20.23 11.11
C SER A 184 -19.00 19.42 9.86
N HIS A 185 -17.93 18.97 9.20
CA HIS A 185 -18.04 17.98 8.13
C HIS A 185 -18.66 16.69 8.68
N GLU A 186 -19.83 16.31 8.18
CA GLU A 186 -20.54 15.09 8.61
C GLU A 186 -20.49 14.04 7.50
N PHE A 187 -20.19 12.80 7.88
CA PHE A 187 -19.97 11.70 6.96
C PHE A 187 -20.98 10.57 7.17
N GLU A 188 -21.32 9.92 6.07
CA GLU A 188 -22.13 8.70 6.06
C GLU A 188 -21.52 7.64 5.14
N ASP A 189 -22.02 6.42 5.25
CA ASP A 189 -21.58 5.31 4.41
C ASP A 189 -21.90 5.58 2.94
N PHE A 190 -20.93 5.31 2.06
CA PHE A 190 -21.09 5.57 0.63
C PHE A 190 -22.18 4.69 0.01
N SER A 191 -22.22 3.41 0.38
CA SER A 191 -23.17 2.43 -0.14
C SER A 191 -23.26 1.22 0.80
N ARG A 192 -24.05 0.21 0.42
CA ARG A 192 -24.11 -1.06 1.14
C ARG A 192 -22.71 -1.70 1.20
N PRO A 193 -22.34 -2.31 2.34
CA PRO A 193 -21.13 -3.12 2.41
C PRO A 193 -21.18 -4.25 1.36
N ARG A 194 -20.01 -4.57 0.82
CA ARG A 194 -19.76 -5.73 -0.03
C ARG A 194 -19.02 -6.79 0.76
N SER A 195 -19.32 -8.05 0.50
CA SER A 195 -18.45 -9.16 0.88
C SER A 195 -17.09 -9.06 0.18
N THR A 196 -16.08 -9.76 0.70
CA THR A 196 -14.77 -9.90 0.05
C THR A 196 -14.93 -10.41 -1.39
N LEU A 197 -15.76 -11.44 -1.59
CA LEU A 197 -16.03 -12.01 -2.91
C LEU A 197 -16.66 -11.00 -3.88
N GLU A 198 -17.66 -10.24 -3.43
CA GLU A 198 -18.28 -9.18 -4.27
C GLU A 198 -17.28 -8.08 -4.63
N THR A 199 -16.45 -7.68 -3.67
CA THR A 199 -15.40 -6.66 -3.86
C THR A 199 -14.39 -7.15 -4.88
N ASN A 200 -13.88 -8.37 -4.70
CA ASN A 200 -12.88 -8.95 -5.58
C ASN A 200 -13.43 -9.18 -7.00
N LYS A 201 -14.68 -9.66 -7.14
CA LYS A 201 -15.32 -9.78 -8.47
C LYS A 201 -15.45 -8.44 -9.19
N ALA A 202 -15.80 -7.37 -8.45
CA ALA A 202 -15.89 -6.03 -9.03
C ALA A 202 -14.50 -5.51 -9.48
N MET A 203 -13.46 -5.78 -8.69
CA MET A 203 -12.09 -5.43 -9.05
C MET A 203 -11.60 -6.23 -10.26
N LYS A 204 -11.85 -7.54 -10.31
CA LYS A 204 -11.56 -8.40 -11.47
C LYS A 204 -12.18 -7.83 -12.74
N LYS A 205 -13.46 -7.44 -12.70
CA LYS A 205 -14.12 -6.79 -13.84
C LYS A 205 -13.43 -5.50 -14.27
N LEU A 206 -13.00 -4.66 -13.30
CA LEU A 206 -12.29 -3.42 -13.60
C LEU A 206 -10.92 -3.66 -14.25
N LEU A 207 -10.16 -4.62 -13.75
CA LEU A 207 -8.82 -4.94 -14.27
C LEU A 207 -8.90 -5.53 -15.68
N LEU A 208 -9.87 -6.41 -15.93
CA LEU A 208 -10.03 -7.06 -17.25
C LEU A 208 -10.67 -6.14 -18.30
N SER A 209 -11.29 -5.03 -17.88
CA SER A 209 -11.86 -4.06 -18.81
C SER A 209 -10.77 -3.23 -19.48
N SER A 210 -10.89 -3.02 -20.79
CA SER A 210 -10.01 -2.11 -21.54
C SER A 210 -10.02 -0.70 -20.94
N LEU A 211 -8.95 0.04 -21.17
CA LEU A 211 -8.82 1.42 -20.76
C LEU A 211 -9.83 2.27 -21.53
N LYS A 212 -10.56 3.11 -20.80
CA LYS A 212 -11.36 4.18 -21.42
C LYS A 212 -10.45 5.29 -21.91
N GLU A 213 -10.90 6.11 -22.85
CA GLU A 213 -10.15 7.27 -23.37
C GLU A 213 -9.63 8.21 -22.26
N GLN A 214 -10.42 8.43 -21.21
CA GLN A 214 -9.96 9.24 -20.07
C GLN A 214 -8.86 8.57 -19.25
N GLU A 215 -8.78 7.24 -19.29
CA GLU A 215 -7.84 6.40 -18.54
C GLU A 215 -6.51 6.22 -19.28
N THR A 216 -6.42 6.52 -20.57
CA THR A 216 -5.15 6.51 -21.33
C THR A 216 -4.27 7.72 -21.02
N LYS A 217 -4.80 8.72 -20.30
CA LYS A 217 -4.05 9.90 -19.88
C LYS A 217 -2.93 9.52 -18.91
N ASN A 218 -1.73 10.02 -19.23
CA ASN A 218 -0.52 9.81 -18.45
C ASN A 218 -0.04 11.10 -17.76
N GLY A 219 1.00 10.97 -16.93
CA GLY A 219 1.61 12.09 -16.20
C GLY A 219 0.78 12.64 -15.04
N GLY A 220 -0.13 11.84 -14.49
CA GLY A 220 -0.92 12.20 -13.32
C GLY A 220 -0.44 11.53 -12.04
N ASN A 221 -1.01 11.99 -10.93
CA ASN A 221 -0.72 11.50 -9.60
C ASN A 221 -2.02 11.09 -8.91
N ILE A 222 -1.97 9.98 -8.18
CA ILE A 222 -2.92 9.71 -7.11
C ILE A 222 -2.46 10.49 -5.88
N TYR A 223 -3.34 11.26 -5.27
CA TYR A 223 -3.06 11.96 -4.03
C TYR A 223 -3.99 11.48 -2.93
N LEU A 224 -3.51 11.62 -1.69
CA LEU A 224 -4.38 11.55 -0.54
C LEU A 224 -4.16 12.73 0.40
N TYR A 225 -5.25 13.24 0.97
CA TYR A 225 -5.21 14.29 1.97
C TYR A 225 -6.25 14.05 3.05
N THR A 226 -6.07 14.75 4.16
CA THR A 226 -7.10 14.87 5.21
C THR A 226 -7.34 16.34 5.54
N TYR A 227 -8.34 16.60 6.36
CA TYR A 227 -8.59 17.94 6.87
C TYR A 227 -7.41 18.46 7.70
N PRO A 228 -7.27 19.80 7.84
CA PRO A 228 -6.22 20.38 8.66
C PRO A 228 -6.33 19.94 10.13
N GLU A 229 -5.26 20.07 10.91
CA GLU A 229 -5.19 19.62 12.31
C GLU A 229 -6.25 20.25 13.24
N SER A 230 -6.84 21.38 12.82
CA SER A 230 -7.99 21.99 13.50
C SER A 230 -9.29 21.16 13.40
N TYR A 231 -9.30 20.14 12.53
CA TYR A 231 -10.36 19.16 12.41
C TYR A 231 -10.10 18.01 13.39
N HIS A 232 -10.81 18.02 14.52
CA HIS A 232 -10.60 17.08 15.61
C HIS A 232 -11.57 15.89 15.49
N ASP A 233 -11.30 14.99 14.54
CA ASP A 233 -11.85 13.63 14.59
C ASP A 233 -10.79 12.70 15.18
N ALA A 234 -11.19 11.81 16.08
CA ALA A 234 -10.31 10.78 16.62
C ALA A 234 -9.80 9.82 15.54
N HIS A 235 -10.55 9.68 14.43
CA HIS A 235 -10.19 8.88 13.27
C HIS A 235 -10.36 9.73 11.99
N PRO A 236 -9.31 10.43 11.53
CA PRO A 236 -9.45 11.34 10.41
C PRO A 236 -9.84 10.59 9.13
N TYR A 237 -10.84 11.11 8.44
CA TYR A 237 -11.19 10.65 7.09
C TYR A 237 -10.13 11.12 6.10
N ILE A 238 -9.85 10.26 5.12
CA ILE A 238 -8.89 10.54 4.05
C ILE A 238 -9.66 10.67 2.75
N LYS A 239 -9.37 11.71 1.96
CA LYS A 239 -9.81 11.77 0.57
C LYS A 239 -8.72 11.19 -0.32
N ILE A 240 -9.09 10.32 -1.24
CA ILE A 240 -8.20 9.77 -2.25
C ILE A 240 -8.71 10.23 -3.61
N GLY A 241 -7.88 10.95 -4.35
CA GLY A 241 -8.24 11.48 -5.66
C GLY A 241 -7.07 11.40 -6.65
N PHE A 242 -7.29 11.82 -7.90
CA PHE A 242 -6.21 12.03 -8.87
C PHE A 242 -6.10 13.48 -9.37
N SER A 243 -4.91 13.86 -9.83
CA SER A 243 -4.68 15.11 -10.57
C SER A 243 -3.35 15.08 -11.32
N GLN A 244 -3.28 15.76 -12.47
CA GLN A 244 -2.01 16.09 -13.12
C GLN A 244 -1.22 17.16 -12.34
N ASN A 245 -1.92 18.02 -11.59
CA ASN A 245 -1.31 19.06 -10.76
C ASN A 245 -1.99 19.07 -9.38
N VAL A 246 -1.42 18.34 -8.43
CA VAL A 246 -1.96 18.20 -7.08
C VAL A 246 -1.96 19.53 -6.34
N ARG A 247 -0.92 20.36 -6.53
CA ARG A 247 -0.84 21.69 -5.91
C ARG A 247 -2.00 22.59 -6.32
N LYS A 248 -2.30 22.67 -7.62
CA LYS A 248 -3.45 23.42 -8.14
C LYS A 248 -4.76 22.85 -7.58
N ARG A 249 -4.90 21.52 -7.59
CA ARG A 249 -6.09 20.85 -7.03
C ARG A 249 -6.31 21.17 -5.55
N MET A 250 -5.25 21.25 -4.74
CA MET A 250 -5.36 21.66 -3.32
C MET A 250 -5.76 23.14 -3.17
N GLN A 251 -5.30 24.01 -4.06
CA GLN A 251 -5.75 25.41 -4.11
C GLN A 251 -7.24 25.50 -4.47
N ASP A 252 -7.71 24.68 -5.42
CA ASP A 252 -9.12 24.63 -5.80
C ASP A 252 -10.00 24.17 -4.62
N TRP A 253 -9.54 23.18 -3.84
CA TRP A 253 -10.24 22.75 -2.62
C TRP A 253 -10.26 23.85 -1.56
N LYS A 254 -9.14 24.57 -1.37
CA LYS A 254 -9.09 25.71 -0.45
C LYS A 254 -10.04 26.83 -0.85
N TYR A 255 -10.09 27.15 -2.14
CA TYR A 255 -10.95 28.19 -2.68
C TYR A 255 -12.44 27.81 -2.62
N ARG A 256 -12.79 26.61 -3.09
CA ARG A 256 -14.20 26.18 -3.18
C ARG A 256 -14.78 25.74 -1.84
N CYS A 257 -13.97 25.09 -1.00
CA CYS A 257 -14.45 24.43 0.20
C CYS A 257 -13.93 25.04 1.51
N GLY A 258 -13.09 26.07 1.42
CA GLY A 258 -12.72 26.90 2.57
C GLY A 258 -11.81 26.23 3.61
N TYR A 259 -11.20 25.08 3.29
CA TYR A 259 -10.27 24.39 4.17
C TYR A 259 -8.89 24.21 3.52
N ASP A 260 -7.83 24.22 4.34
CA ASP A 260 -6.47 23.95 3.88
C ASP A 260 -6.16 22.46 4.02
N ALA A 261 -6.18 21.74 2.90
CA ALA A 261 -6.01 20.28 2.88
C ALA A 261 -4.60 19.89 3.33
N LYS A 262 -4.51 19.01 4.33
CA LYS A 262 -3.24 18.40 4.74
C LYS A 262 -2.94 17.23 3.83
N VAL A 263 -2.12 17.45 2.81
CA VAL A 263 -1.65 16.39 1.90
C VAL A 263 -0.82 15.39 2.69
N LEU A 264 -1.17 14.12 2.56
CA LEU A 264 -0.53 13.00 3.26
C LEU A 264 0.39 12.21 2.32
N GLY A 265 0.12 12.24 1.01
CA GLY A 265 0.96 11.59 0.01
C GLY A 265 0.52 11.90 -1.43
N GLU A 266 1.46 11.76 -2.34
CA GLU A 266 1.30 11.93 -3.79
C GLU A 266 2.09 10.82 -4.48
N PHE A 267 1.46 10.12 -5.43
CA PHE A 267 1.96 8.91 -6.06
C PHE A 267 1.84 9.04 -7.57
N PRO A 268 2.96 9.19 -8.30
CA PRO A 268 2.96 9.16 -9.76
C PRO A 268 2.38 7.84 -10.27
N ALA A 269 1.45 7.95 -11.21
CA ALA A 269 0.70 6.83 -11.75
C ALA A 269 0.43 7.03 -13.24
N GLU A 270 0.84 6.04 -14.03
CA GLU A 270 0.26 5.81 -15.36
C GLU A 270 -1.17 5.33 -15.19
N HIS A 271 -2.01 5.69 -16.17
CA HIS A 271 -3.44 5.40 -16.12
C HIS A 271 -4.07 5.80 -14.78
N TYR A 272 -3.70 6.97 -14.24
CA TYR A 272 -4.05 7.40 -12.88
C TYR A 272 -5.57 7.39 -12.63
N VAL A 273 -6.39 7.63 -13.66
CA VAL A 273 -7.86 7.52 -13.54
C VAL A 273 -8.29 6.08 -13.26
N LYS A 274 -7.72 5.10 -13.98
CA LYS A 274 -7.97 3.66 -13.74
C LYS A 274 -7.49 3.25 -12.36
N VAL A 275 -6.30 3.68 -11.96
CA VAL A 275 -5.72 3.38 -10.64
C VAL A 275 -6.63 3.88 -9.53
N GLU A 276 -7.12 5.12 -9.60
CA GLU A 276 -8.06 5.65 -8.61
C GLU A 276 -9.30 4.76 -8.49
N ARG A 277 -9.92 4.39 -9.63
CA ARG A 277 -11.11 3.54 -9.65
C ARG A 277 -10.87 2.18 -9.01
N ILE A 278 -9.70 1.57 -9.27
CA ILE A 278 -9.31 0.30 -8.65
C ILE A 278 -9.13 0.46 -7.14
N VAL A 279 -8.42 1.50 -6.69
CA VAL A 279 -8.22 1.80 -5.26
C VAL A 279 -9.56 2.03 -4.56
N HIS A 280 -10.47 2.79 -5.17
CA HIS A 280 -11.81 3.04 -4.65
C HIS A 280 -12.64 1.75 -4.58
N ALA A 281 -12.50 0.86 -5.56
CA ALA A 281 -13.17 -0.44 -5.55
C ALA A 281 -12.66 -1.36 -4.44
N GLN A 282 -11.34 -1.42 -4.22
CA GLN A 282 -10.76 -2.21 -3.13
C GLN A 282 -11.17 -1.69 -1.75
N LEU A 283 -11.24 -0.36 -1.61
CA LEU A 283 -11.63 0.32 -0.37
C LEU A 283 -13.14 0.53 -0.24
N TRP A 284 -13.96 -0.22 -0.99
CA TRP A 284 -15.41 0.01 -1.08
C TRP A 284 -16.09 0.13 0.29
N ASN A 285 -15.79 -0.79 1.21
CA ASN A 285 -16.40 -0.83 2.53
C ASN A 285 -15.92 0.31 3.45
N GLN A 286 -14.78 0.92 3.14
CA GLN A 286 -14.22 2.06 3.85
C GLN A 286 -14.70 3.39 3.27
N ARG A 287 -15.33 3.39 2.08
CA ARG A 287 -15.84 4.60 1.43
C ARG A 287 -16.91 5.27 2.28
N LYS A 288 -16.77 6.58 2.37
CA LYS A 288 -17.68 7.53 2.99
C LYS A 288 -18.02 8.59 1.97
N ARG A 289 -19.17 9.22 2.19
CA ARG A 289 -19.56 10.45 1.51
C ARG A 289 -19.87 11.50 2.55
N GLU A 290 -19.50 12.72 2.22
CA GLU A 290 -19.87 13.87 3.02
C GLU A 290 -21.34 14.21 2.76
N LYS A 291 -22.14 14.40 3.82
CA LYS A 291 -23.58 14.70 3.70
C LYS A 291 -23.84 16.01 2.98
N ALA A 292 -23.06 17.04 3.34
CA ALA A 292 -23.00 18.33 2.68
C ALA A 292 -21.73 19.05 3.18
N CYS A 293 -20.92 19.55 2.26
CA CYS A 293 -19.78 20.37 2.64
C CYS A 293 -20.28 21.71 3.23
N PRO A 294 -19.81 22.12 4.42
CA PRO A 294 -20.22 23.38 5.05
C PRO A 294 -19.97 24.65 4.22
N ALA A 295 -19.06 24.60 3.24
CA ALA A 295 -18.66 25.75 2.43
C ALA A 295 -19.30 25.75 1.04
N CYS A 296 -19.14 24.67 0.27
CA CYS A 296 -19.68 24.60 -1.10
C CYS A 296 -21.06 23.93 -1.19
N ASN A 297 -21.59 23.39 -0.08
CA ASN A 297 -22.90 22.74 0.02
C ASN A 297 -23.13 21.55 -0.93
N VAL A 298 -22.08 21.03 -1.57
CA VAL A 298 -22.13 19.81 -2.38
C VAL A 298 -21.73 18.59 -1.55
N ARG A 299 -22.08 17.41 -2.06
CA ARG A 299 -21.71 16.12 -1.48
C ARG A 299 -20.38 15.68 -2.04
N HIS A 300 -19.31 15.86 -1.27
CA HIS A 300 -18.03 15.29 -1.69
C HIS A 300 -18.03 13.78 -1.49
N HIS A 301 -17.73 13.09 -2.58
CA HIS A 301 -17.53 11.66 -2.59
C HIS A 301 -16.04 11.36 -2.34
N GLU A 302 -15.68 10.08 -2.30
CA GLU A 302 -14.26 9.64 -2.24
C GLU A 302 -13.57 9.93 -0.91
N TRP A 303 -14.35 10.01 0.17
CA TRP A 303 -13.79 9.98 1.52
C TRP A 303 -13.68 8.55 1.99
N PHE A 304 -12.72 8.27 2.87
CA PHE A 304 -12.43 6.92 3.32
C PHE A 304 -12.13 6.94 4.82
N LYS A 305 -12.76 6.01 5.55
CA LYS A 305 -12.45 5.75 6.96
C LYS A 305 -11.36 4.68 7.04
N VAL A 306 -10.13 5.09 6.77
CA VAL A 306 -8.93 4.24 6.74
C VAL A 306 -7.73 5.07 7.17
N ASP A 307 -6.70 4.44 7.75
CA ASP A 307 -5.47 5.15 8.10
C ASP A 307 -4.60 5.41 6.86
N ALA A 308 -3.75 6.44 6.95
CA ALA A 308 -2.94 6.91 5.83
C ALA A 308 -1.94 5.86 5.33
N MET A 309 -1.43 5.00 6.22
CA MET A 309 -0.46 3.98 5.86
C MET A 309 -1.13 2.87 5.05
N THR A 310 -2.31 2.42 5.48
CA THR A 310 -3.10 1.42 4.74
C THR A 310 -3.52 1.96 3.37
N ALA A 311 -4.01 3.20 3.28
CA ALA A 311 -4.35 3.83 2.01
C ALA A 311 -3.12 3.91 1.08
N SER A 312 -1.97 4.37 1.61
CA SER A 312 -0.74 4.48 0.84
C SER A 312 -0.23 3.13 0.33
N LYS A 313 -0.35 2.05 1.13
CA LYS A 313 0.02 0.69 0.70
C LYS A 313 -0.82 0.21 -0.47
N ILE A 314 -2.14 0.43 -0.43
CA ILE A 314 -3.05 0.03 -1.51
C ILE A 314 -2.76 0.84 -2.78
N ILE A 315 -2.54 2.16 -2.67
CA ILE A 315 -2.15 2.99 -3.81
C ILE A 315 -0.80 2.52 -4.38
N ALA A 316 0.19 2.25 -3.52
CA ALA A 316 1.50 1.76 -3.93
C ALA A 316 1.42 0.40 -4.65
N LEU A 317 0.52 -0.49 -4.20
CA LEU A 317 0.26 -1.78 -4.84
C LEU A 317 -0.19 -1.58 -6.30
N TRP A 318 -1.23 -0.77 -6.53
CA TRP A 318 -1.80 -0.58 -7.86
C TRP A 318 -0.94 0.28 -8.78
N THR A 319 -0.31 1.32 -8.25
CA THR A 319 0.67 2.09 -9.04
C THR A 319 1.88 1.24 -9.40
N GLY A 320 2.32 0.33 -8.52
CA GLY A 320 3.37 -0.65 -8.82
C GLY A 320 2.96 -1.65 -9.89
N TRP A 321 1.71 -2.11 -9.88
CA TRP A 321 1.19 -3.00 -10.92
C TRP A 321 1.08 -2.29 -12.29
N MET A 322 0.60 -1.04 -12.34
CA MET A 322 0.52 -0.29 -13.60
C MET A 322 1.89 -0.06 -14.26
N ARG A 323 2.96 0.12 -13.47
CA ARG A 323 4.33 0.25 -13.99
C ARG A 323 4.86 -1.01 -14.69
N ARG A 324 4.15 -2.15 -14.59
CA ARG A 324 4.47 -3.36 -15.36
C ARG A 324 3.71 -3.43 -16.68
N GLU A 325 3.15 -2.30 -17.10
CA GLU A 325 2.45 -2.08 -18.37
C GLU A 325 1.45 -3.21 -18.67
N PRO A 326 0.39 -3.35 -17.86
CA PRO A 326 -0.52 -4.47 -18.01
C PRO A 326 -1.46 -4.38 -19.21
N TYR A 327 -1.46 -3.25 -19.91
CA TYR A 327 -2.30 -2.99 -21.07
C TYR A 327 -1.44 -2.73 -22.31
N ASP A 328 -1.94 -3.11 -23.49
CA ASP A 328 -1.34 -2.79 -24.79
C ASP A 328 -1.62 -1.33 -25.22
N GLU A 329 -1.15 -0.97 -26.41
CA GLU A 329 -1.32 0.37 -26.98
C GLU A 329 -2.79 0.71 -27.26
N GLU A 330 -3.61 -0.30 -27.54
CA GLU A 330 -5.06 -0.22 -27.70
C GLU A 330 -5.80 -0.16 -26.34
N GLY A 331 -5.08 -0.28 -25.23
CA GLY A 331 -5.61 -0.24 -23.88
C GLY A 331 -6.29 -1.53 -23.41
N ASN A 332 -6.12 -2.65 -24.11
CA ASN A 332 -6.60 -3.95 -23.70
C ASN A 332 -5.59 -4.62 -22.76
N ILE A 333 -6.08 -5.40 -21.79
CA ILE A 333 -5.21 -6.13 -20.89
C ILE A 333 -4.44 -7.22 -21.67
N LEU A 334 -3.11 -7.27 -21.49
CA LEU A 334 -2.24 -8.28 -22.10
C LEU A 334 -2.61 -9.68 -21.60
N ASP A 335 -2.50 -10.70 -22.46
CA ASP A 335 -2.90 -12.07 -22.15
C ASP A 335 -2.20 -12.64 -20.91
N LYS A 336 -0.91 -12.34 -20.71
CA LYS A 336 -0.17 -12.74 -19.51
C LYS A 336 -0.84 -12.25 -18.22
N TRP A 337 -1.40 -11.04 -18.24
CA TRP A 337 -2.10 -10.46 -17.09
C TRP A 337 -3.54 -10.94 -17.00
N ARG A 338 -4.21 -11.13 -18.13
CA ARG A 338 -5.55 -11.72 -18.20
C ARG A 338 -5.59 -13.07 -17.53
N VAL A 339 -4.71 -13.99 -17.93
CA VAL A 339 -4.61 -15.35 -17.37
C VAL A 339 -4.34 -15.29 -15.87
N ARG A 340 -3.40 -14.44 -15.43
CA ARG A 340 -3.10 -14.25 -14.00
C ARG A 340 -4.32 -13.77 -13.21
N VAL A 341 -5.02 -12.72 -13.67
CA VAL A 341 -6.23 -12.18 -13.02
C VAL A 341 -7.38 -13.20 -13.03
N GLU A 342 -7.48 -14.00 -14.09
CA GLU A 342 -8.50 -15.01 -14.23
C GLU A 342 -8.31 -16.19 -13.27
N GLY A 343 -7.05 -16.60 -13.06
CA GLY A 343 -6.65 -17.69 -12.17
C GLY A 343 -6.68 -17.38 -10.66
N LEU A 344 -6.91 -16.12 -10.27
CA LEU A 344 -7.03 -15.75 -8.86
C LEU A 344 -8.29 -16.32 -8.20
N ASP A 345 -8.16 -16.81 -6.96
CA ASP A 345 -9.30 -17.11 -6.11
C ASP A 345 -9.92 -15.81 -5.59
N MET A 346 -11.14 -15.51 -6.05
CA MET A 346 -11.88 -14.31 -5.63
C MET A 346 -12.38 -14.39 -4.18
N ALA A 347 -12.37 -15.56 -3.54
CA ALA A 347 -12.70 -15.70 -2.13
C ALA A 347 -11.52 -15.30 -1.21
N ASP A 348 -10.28 -15.35 -1.71
CA ASP A 348 -9.10 -14.98 -0.94
C ASP A 348 -9.02 -13.45 -0.75
N PRO A 349 -9.01 -12.94 0.50
CA PRO A 349 -8.85 -11.51 0.77
C PRO A 349 -7.50 -10.94 0.31
N ASP A 350 -6.46 -11.78 0.22
CA ASP A 350 -5.09 -11.38 -0.13
C ASP A 350 -4.77 -11.66 -1.62
N CYS A 351 -5.75 -12.03 -2.46
CA CYS A 351 -5.51 -12.42 -3.86
C CYS A 351 -4.83 -11.32 -4.71
N TRP A 352 -5.08 -10.04 -4.41
CA TRP A 352 -4.44 -8.93 -5.13
C TRP A 352 -2.98 -8.74 -4.75
N ASP A 353 -2.61 -9.06 -3.52
CA ASP A 353 -1.21 -9.10 -3.12
C ASP A 353 -0.49 -10.23 -3.87
N LEU A 354 -1.14 -11.38 -4.11
CA LEU A 354 -0.58 -12.46 -4.92
C LEU A 354 -0.36 -12.01 -6.38
N LEU A 355 -1.35 -11.35 -6.99
CA LEU A 355 -1.24 -10.83 -8.35
C LEU A 355 -0.02 -9.92 -8.56
N VAL A 356 0.26 -9.05 -7.57
CA VAL A 356 1.31 -8.02 -7.71
C VAL A 356 2.65 -8.49 -7.13
N LYS A 357 2.67 -9.28 -6.05
CA LYS A 357 3.90 -9.70 -5.37
C LYS A 357 4.40 -11.08 -5.76
N GLY A 358 3.57 -11.95 -6.35
CA GLY A 358 3.81 -13.39 -6.27
C GLY A 358 3.79 -14.16 -7.58
N LEU A 359 4.87 -14.93 -7.77
CA LEU A 359 4.82 -16.39 -7.98
C LEU A 359 4.39 -16.90 -9.36
N PHE A 360 4.56 -16.10 -10.41
CA PHE A 360 4.72 -16.65 -11.75
C PHE A 360 6.17 -16.38 -12.14
N ASP A 361 7.08 -17.27 -11.73
CA ASP A 361 8.53 -17.23 -11.97
C ASP A 361 8.89 -17.43 -13.46
N ASP A 362 8.08 -16.93 -14.39
CA ASP A 362 8.37 -16.94 -15.82
C ASP A 362 8.98 -15.62 -16.30
N ASP A 363 9.19 -14.65 -15.40
CA ASP A 363 10.00 -13.46 -15.68
C ASP A 363 11.51 -13.78 -15.56
N VAL A 364 11.93 -15.01 -15.88
CA VAL A 364 13.32 -15.26 -16.30
C VAL A 364 13.47 -14.53 -17.62
N GLU A 365 14.30 -13.50 -17.61
CA GLU A 365 14.76 -12.81 -18.81
C GLU A 365 15.08 -13.82 -19.93
N GLU A 366 14.18 -13.94 -20.92
CA GLU A 366 14.52 -14.43 -22.26
C GLU A 366 15.36 -13.36 -22.98
N SER A 367 16.52 -13.02 -22.42
CA SER A 367 17.40 -12.04 -23.04
C SER A 367 18.88 -12.27 -22.80
N GLU A 368 19.38 -13.52 -22.79
CA GLU A 368 20.81 -13.80 -23.08
C GLU A 368 21.06 -15.20 -23.69
N LEU A 369 20.21 -15.67 -24.61
CA LEU A 369 20.60 -16.70 -25.58
C LEU A 369 20.68 -16.10 -26.99
N SER A 370 21.56 -15.11 -27.14
CA SER A 370 22.22 -14.91 -28.43
C SER A 370 23.18 -16.08 -28.60
N GLU A 371 22.69 -17.15 -29.23
CA GLU A 371 23.55 -18.16 -29.84
C GLU A 371 24.59 -17.47 -30.74
N GLY A 372 25.77 -18.08 -30.74
CA GLY A 372 27.00 -17.40 -31.07
C GLY A 372 27.09 -16.89 -32.49
N ASP A 373 27.99 -15.92 -32.65
CA ASP A 373 28.79 -15.95 -33.86
C ASP A 373 30.27 -15.74 -33.56
N SER A 374 31.00 -16.42 -34.42
CA SER A 374 32.38 -16.84 -34.42
C SER A 374 33.42 -15.77 -34.09
N PHE A 375 34.32 -16.15 -33.19
CA PHE A 375 35.64 -15.55 -33.04
C PHE A 375 36.49 -15.92 -34.27
N ALA A 376 36.55 -15.05 -35.27
CA ALA A 376 37.50 -15.14 -36.38
C ALA A 376 38.28 -13.82 -36.51
N TRP A 377 39.56 -13.89 -36.18
CA TRP A 377 40.53 -12.85 -36.48
C TRP A 377 40.78 -12.80 -37.99
N SER A 378 40.67 -11.62 -38.60
CA SER A 378 41.34 -11.28 -39.85
C SER A 378 41.45 -9.77 -39.95
N SER A 379 42.70 -9.32 -40.07
CA SER A 379 43.12 -7.95 -40.28
C SER A 379 42.80 -7.46 -41.70
N ASP A 380 42.87 -6.13 -41.79
CA ASP A 380 43.37 -5.33 -42.91
C ASP A 380 42.43 -4.82 -44.03
N GLU A 381 42.42 -3.48 -44.06
CA GLU A 381 42.53 -2.57 -45.20
C GLU A 381 41.33 -2.24 -46.11
N GLN A 382 40.97 -0.95 -46.01
CA GLN A 382 40.77 0.05 -47.07
C GLN A 382 39.83 -0.31 -48.23
N SER A 383 38.72 0.42 -48.32
CA SER A 383 38.42 1.25 -49.51
C SER A 383 37.24 2.19 -49.25
N GLU A 384 37.52 3.48 -49.48
CA GLU A 384 36.54 4.49 -49.84
C GLU A 384 35.85 4.10 -51.15
N ILE A 385 34.56 4.44 -51.31
CA ILE A 385 33.99 5.06 -52.52
C ILE A 385 32.55 5.50 -52.19
N SER A 386 32.23 6.66 -52.76
CA SER A 386 31.08 7.54 -52.60
C SER A 386 29.89 7.18 -53.51
N GLU A 387 28.83 7.99 -53.32
CA GLU A 387 27.83 8.40 -54.31
C GLU A 387 26.77 7.35 -54.68
N GLU A 388 25.49 7.54 -54.39
CA GLU A 388 24.49 8.57 -54.76
C GLU A 388 23.43 7.93 -55.67
N ASP A 389 22.19 8.14 -55.25
CA ASP A 389 21.09 8.60 -56.08
C ASP A 389 20.09 7.60 -56.69
N THR A 390 18.86 8.12 -56.70
CA THR A 390 17.78 7.88 -57.66
C THR A 390 16.98 6.56 -57.59
N PHE A 391 15.73 6.66 -57.10
CA PHE A 391 14.50 6.73 -57.93
C PHE A 391 13.32 5.84 -57.49
N ARG A 392 12.16 6.51 -57.30
CA ARG A 392 10.80 6.16 -57.79
C ARG A 392 10.18 4.83 -57.31
N GLY A 393 9.04 4.79 -56.60
CA GLY A 393 7.81 5.55 -56.80
C GLY A 393 6.78 4.67 -57.53
N TYR A 394 5.86 4.06 -56.79
CA TYR A 394 4.64 3.33 -57.18
C TYR A 394 3.85 3.14 -55.87
N ASP A 395 2.53 3.26 -55.72
CA ASP A 395 1.45 3.62 -56.62
C ASP A 395 0.15 3.77 -55.79
N THR A 396 -0.82 4.46 -56.36
CA THR A 396 -2.29 4.26 -56.24
C THR A 396 -3.07 4.56 -54.94
N ASP A 397 -3.91 5.58 -55.11
CA ASP A 397 -5.22 5.90 -54.55
C ASP A 397 -6.12 4.79 -53.93
N LYS A 398 -6.98 5.28 -53.00
CA LYS A 398 -8.44 5.07 -52.83
C LYS A 398 -8.89 4.31 -51.55
N PRO A 399 -10.12 4.51 -51.03
CA PRO A 399 -10.76 5.74 -50.56
C PRO A 399 -11.26 5.69 -49.10
N GLU A 400 -11.58 6.89 -48.64
CA GLU A 400 -12.51 7.28 -47.58
C GLU A 400 -13.86 6.52 -47.60
N ILE A 401 -14.28 5.98 -46.44
CA ILE A 401 -15.66 5.58 -46.17
C ILE A 401 -16.03 6.03 -44.75
N THR A 402 -16.89 7.04 -44.69
CA THR A 402 -17.67 7.49 -43.54
C THR A 402 -18.92 6.62 -43.36
N PHE A 403 -19.26 6.19 -42.14
CA PHE A 403 -20.63 5.94 -41.63
C PHE A 403 -20.53 5.88 -40.09
N THR A 404 -20.81 6.98 -39.40
CA THR A 404 -22.07 7.31 -38.67
C THR A 404 -22.37 6.44 -37.45
N ASP A 405 -22.46 7.15 -36.33
CA ASP A 405 -22.92 6.77 -35.00
C ASP A 405 -24.40 6.31 -34.96
N ASP A 406 -24.71 5.46 -33.97
CA ASP A 406 -25.81 5.62 -33.00
C ASP A 406 -25.73 4.44 -31.99
N GLU A 407 -25.43 4.71 -30.71
CA GLU A 407 -26.37 4.78 -29.56
C GLU A 407 -27.10 3.47 -29.24
N SER A 408 -27.31 2.98 -28.01
CA SER A 408 -27.02 3.37 -26.63
C SER A 408 -27.29 2.08 -25.80
N ASP A 409 -26.69 1.82 -24.64
CA ASP A 409 -27.22 2.22 -23.32
C ASP A 409 -26.18 1.79 -22.26
N ASP A 410 -25.59 2.75 -21.54
CA ASP A 410 -24.89 2.47 -20.29
C ASP A 410 -25.15 3.60 -19.29
N GLU A 411 -25.66 3.21 -18.12
CA GLU A 411 -26.19 4.09 -17.08
C GLU A 411 -25.13 5.02 -16.47
N ALA A 412 -25.56 6.25 -16.24
CA ALA A 412 -24.78 7.43 -15.89
C ALA A 412 -23.94 7.30 -14.58
N TYR A 413 -22.63 7.45 -14.74
CA TYR A 413 -21.73 7.98 -13.74
C TYR A 413 -21.82 9.51 -13.80
N VAL A 414 -22.39 10.16 -12.80
CA VAL A 414 -22.42 11.63 -12.73
C VAL A 414 -21.03 12.12 -12.31
N GLU A 415 -20.27 12.63 -13.28
CA GLU A 415 -19.02 13.34 -13.08
C GLU A 415 -19.28 14.80 -12.67
N ASP A 416 -18.73 15.20 -11.52
CA ASP A 416 -18.54 16.60 -11.14
C ASP A 416 -17.17 17.07 -11.70
N HIS A 417 -17.11 17.24 -13.01
CA HIS A 417 -16.01 17.91 -13.69
C HIS A 417 -16.56 19.06 -14.55
N GLU A 418 -15.84 20.19 -14.50
CA GLU A 418 -16.09 21.47 -15.19
C GLU A 418 -17.03 22.47 -14.50
N ARG A 419 -16.47 23.18 -13.50
CA ARG A 419 -16.35 24.65 -13.50
C ARG A 419 -15.28 25.14 -12.53
#